data_AF-A0A7S4J2M5-F1
#
_entry.id   AF-A0A7S4J2M5-F1
#
_cell.length_a   1.000
_cell.length_b   1.000
_cell.length_c   1.000
_cell.angle_alpha   90.00
_cell.angle_beta   90.00
_cell.angle_gamma   90.00
#
_symmetry.space_group_name_H-M   'P 1'
#
loop_
_entity.id
_entity.type
_entity.pdbx_description
1 polymer ?
#
loop_
_entity_poly.entity_id
_entity_poly.type
_entity_poly.pdbx_seq_one_letter_code
_entity_poly.pdbx_strand_id
1 'polypeptide(L)'
;MSARHMFADEFIERHDLEQYFWSEATVLGLQKALGYHEDVCCLTTPSLAHAWHEDGREEVLLDLDERFDYLPRFRRFDLRSPEASENENFRVVVVDPPFFYIPMRQIRDAVLTVTRGRTDLPLLIGFLRREEASLMDAFKDFGLRRTKFNLEYATVKPNKWANYALYSNIDLPGIKRLTEKHMRK
;
A
#
# COMPACT_ATOMS: atom_id res chain seq x y z
N MET A 1 -1.54 23.21 10.40
CA MET A 1 -0.85 23.30 9.10
C MET A 1 -1.56 22.39 8.12
N SER A 2 -1.70 22.80 6.86
CA SER A 2 -2.64 22.21 5.90
C SER A 2 -2.16 20.86 5.38
N ALA A 3 -3.02 19.84 5.42
CA ALA A 3 -2.79 18.44 5.04
C ALA A 3 -2.59 18.20 3.52
N ARG A 4 -2.05 19.18 2.78
CA ARG A 4 -1.81 19.12 1.33
C ARG A 4 -0.36 18.85 0.94
N HIS A 5 0.56 18.84 1.90
CA HIS A 5 1.99 18.75 1.65
C HIS A 5 2.54 17.53 2.38
N MET A 6 2.62 16.39 1.69
CA MET A 6 3.62 15.37 2.06
C MET A 6 5.02 15.76 1.59
N PHE A 7 5.10 16.63 0.60
CA PHE A 7 6.33 17.09 0.01
C PHE A 7 6.44 18.59 0.30
N ALA A 8 7.59 19.01 0.82
CA ALA A 8 7.87 20.41 1.10
C ALA A 8 7.66 21.31 -0.14
N ASP A 9 7.73 20.76 -1.35
CA ASP A 9 7.49 21.47 -2.60
C ASP A 9 6.76 20.58 -3.66
N GLU A 10 5.61 21.04 -4.16
CA GLU A 10 5.07 20.78 -5.52
C GLU A 10 4.44 19.44 -5.97
N PHE A 11 4.34 18.39 -5.14
CA PHE A 11 3.67 17.16 -5.58
C PHE A 11 2.14 17.21 -5.47
N ILE A 12 1.51 17.55 -6.60
CA ILE A 12 0.06 17.49 -6.75
C ILE A 12 -0.35 16.05 -7.11
N GLU A 13 -1.32 15.51 -6.37
CA GLU A 13 -1.97 14.24 -6.67
C GLU A 13 -2.56 14.22 -8.08
N ARG A 14 -2.30 13.14 -8.81
CA ARG A 14 -2.85 12.89 -10.13
C ARG A 14 -4.14 12.07 -10.04
N HIS A 15 -5.26 12.75 -9.80
CA HIS A 15 -6.58 12.10 -9.68
C HIS A 15 -7.04 11.46 -11.00
N ASP A 16 -6.52 11.92 -12.14
CA ASP A 16 -6.68 11.26 -13.45
C ASP A 16 -6.11 9.83 -13.46
N LEU A 17 -5.11 9.58 -12.61
CA LEU A 17 -4.47 8.28 -12.42
C LEU A 17 -4.90 7.59 -11.11
N GLU A 18 -5.87 8.12 -10.39
CA GLU A 18 -6.30 7.65 -9.06
C GLU A 18 -5.16 7.61 -8.03
N GLN A 19 -4.19 8.49 -8.18
CA GLN A 19 -3.16 8.68 -7.19
C GLN A 19 -3.74 9.48 -6.02
N TYR A 20 -3.93 8.80 -4.89
CA TYR A 20 -4.31 9.42 -3.62
C TYR A 20 -3.22 9.12 -2.61
N PHE A 21 -2.68 10.15 -1.98
CA PHE A 21 -1.67 9.97 -0.96
C PHE A 21 -2.33 9.67 0.38
N TRP A 22 -1.68 8.82 1.16
CA TRP A 22 -2.08 8.56 2.53
C TRP A 22 -1.92 9.80 3.40
N SER A 23 -2.76 9.90 4.44
CA SER A 23 -2.59 10.94 5.46
C SER A 23 -1.31 10.72 6.25
N GLU A 24 -0.77 11.78 6.85
CA GLU A 24 0.35 11.71 7.78
C GLU A 24 0.10 10.69 8.90
N ALA A 25 -1.12 10.66 9.46
CA ALA A 25 -1.50 9.69 10.48
C ALA A 25 -1.42 8.23 9.98
N THR A 26 -1.82 7.97 8.73
CA THR A 26 -1.70 6.65 8.11
C THR A 26 -0.23 6.26 7.93
N VAL A 27 0.58 7.17 7.38
CA VAL A 27 2.02 6.93 7.13
C VAL A 27 2.75 6.65 8.44
N LEU A 28 2.60 7.50 9.45
CA LEU A 28 3.21 7.32 10.77
C LEU A 28 2.76 6.00 11.44
N GLY A 29 1.48 5.65 11.30
CA GLY A 29 0.94 4.40 11.81
C GLY A 29 1.60 3.17 11.17
N LEU A 30 1.79 3.20 9.85
CA LEU A 30 2.43 2.14 9.10
C LEU A 30 3.94 2.06 9.37
N GLN A 31 4.67 3.20 9.38
CA GLN A 31 6.09 3.23 9.73
C GLN A 31 6.34 2.65 11.13
N LYS A 32 5.51 3.02 12.11
CA LYS A 32 5.61 2.46 13.46
C LYS A 32 5.34 0.96 13.51
N ALA A 33 4.35 0.48 12.75
CA ALA A 33 4.01 -0.94 12.70
C ALA A 33 5.11 -1.77 12.01
N LEU A 34 5.75 -1.20 11.00
CA LEU A 34 6.76 -1.85 10.16
C LEU A 34 8.20 -1.54 10.57
N GLY A 35 8.43 -0.74 11.61
CA GLY A 35 9.77 -0.25 11.97
C GLY A 35 10.83 -1.33 12.23
N TYR A 36 10.42 -2.55 12.58
CA TYR A 36 11.31 -3.71 12.78
C TYR A 36 11.44 -4.64 11.56
N HIS A 37 10.70 -4.38 10.49
CA HIS A 37 10.82 -5.11 9.24
C HIS A 37 11.79 -4.34 8.37
N GLU A 38 12.79 -5.00 7.81
CA GLU A 38 13.67 -4.49 6.75
C GLU A 38 13.15 -5.00 5.39
N ASP A 39 13.60 -4.41 4.28
CA ASP A 39 13.23 -4.80 2.92
C ASP A 39 11.72 -4.77 2.67
N VAL A 40 11.11 -3.62 2.97
CA VAL A 40 9.71 -3.33 2.68
C VAL A 40 9.57 -2.82 1.25
N CYS A 41 8.79 -3.54 0.45
CA CYS A 41 8.37 -3.04 -0.86
C CYS A 41 7.17 -2.10 -0.69
N CYS A 42 7.37 -0.82 -1.03
CA CYS A 42 6.31 0.14 -1.26
C CYS A 42 5.80 -0.03 -2.70
N LEU A 43 4.71 -0.78 -2.91
CA LEU A 43 4.10 -0.93 -4.23
C LEU A 43 2.96 0.08 -4.37
N THR A 44 3.16 1.09 -5.21
CA THR A 44 2.26 2.25 -5.40
C THR A 44 1.93 3.01 -4.11
N THR A 45 2.87 3.03 -3.16
CA THR A 45 2.73 3.74 -1.87
C THR A 45 3.86 4.77 -1.68
N PRO A 46 3.95 5.79 -2.56
CA PRO A 46 5.05 6.76 -2.54
C PRO A 46 5.11 7.57 -1.24
N SER A 47 3.96 7.83 -0.61
CA SER A 47 3.84 8.43 0.73
C SER A 47 4.74 7.77 1.76
N LEU A 48 4.75 6.43 1.77
CA LEU A 48 5.42 5.65 2.78
C LEU A 48 6.93 5.54 2.48
N ALA A 49 7.29 5.35 1.20
CA ALA A 49 8.68 5.34 0.77
C ALA A 49 9.38 6.68 1.03
N HIS A 50 8.68 7.80 0.77
CA HIS A 50 9.18 9.14 1.04
C HIS A 50 9.45 9.37 2.53
N ALA A 51 8.47 9.06 3.39
CA ALA A 51 8.64 9.25 4.83
C ALA A 51 9.80 8.43 5.40
N TRP A 52 10.04 7.22 4.91
CA TRP A 52 11.25 6.47 5.28
C TRP A 52 12.52 7.13 4.80
N HIS A 53 12.53 7.67 3.59
CA HIS A 53 13.69 8.40 3.07
C HIS A 53 14.02 9.63 3.93
N GLU A 54 13.01 10.39 4.37
CA GLU A 54 13.20 11.51 5.32
C GLU A 54 13.77 11.05 6.66
N ASP A 55 13.42 9.84 7.11
CA ASP A 55 13.97 9.19 8.31
C ASP A 55 15.35 8.53 8.09
N GLY A 56 15.95 8.69 6.89
CA GLY A 56 17.26 8.11 6.55
C GLY A 56 17.24 6.61 6.22
N ARG A 57 16.07 6.06 5.91
CA ARG A 57 15.86 4.65 5.56
C ARG A 57 15.42 4.54 4.09
N GLU A 58 16.16 3.76 3.30
CA GLU A 58 15.89 3.60 1.88
C GLU A 58 15.12 2.30 1.60
N GLU A 59 13.80 2.42 1.46
CA GLU A 59 12.93 1.33 1.03
C GLU A 59 12.63 1.39 -0.46
N VAL A 60 12.34 0.24 -1.07
CA VAL A 60 12.03 0.16 -2.50
C VAL A 60 10.66 0.76 -2.75
N LEU A 61 10.59 1.70 -3.70
CA LEU A 61 9.33 2.16 -4.28
C LEU A 61 9.17 1.58 -5.68
N LEU A 62 8.09 0.84 -5.88
CA LEU A 62 7.63 0.40 -7.19
C LEU A 62 6.41 1.23 -7.58
N ASP A 63 6.57 2.17 -8.51
CA ASP A 63 5.49 3.06 -8.94
C ASP A 63 5.62 3.39 -10.43
N LEU A 64 4.53 3.74 -11.10
CA LEU A 64 4.54 4.16 -12.50
C LEU A 64 5.02 5.62 -12.64
N ASP A 65 4.85 6.41 -11.59
CA ASP A 65 5.11 7.84 -11.57
C ASP A 65 6.60 8.15 -11.35
N GLU A 66 7.31 8.41 -12.44
CA GLU A 66 8.75 8.71 -12.44
C GLU A 66 9.12 10.00 -11.70
N ARG A 67 8.16 10.83 -11.30
CA ARG A 67 8.46 11.98 -10.44
C ARG A 67 9.13 11.53 -9.13
N PHE A 68 8.93 10.29 -8.69
CA PHE A 68 9.58 9.73 -7.49
C PHE A 68 11.00 9.18 -7.74
N ASP A 69 11.60 9.40 -8.91
CA ASP A 69 12.95 8.91 -9.24
C ASP A 69 14.08 9.49 -8.36
N TYR A 70 13.80 10.58 -7.64
CA TYR A 70 14.70 11.11 -6.62
C TYR A 70 14.88 10.18 -5.42
N LEU A 71 13.95 9.23 -5.19
CA LEU A 71 14.10 8.22 -4.15
C LEU A 71 15.16 7.19 -4.58
N PRO A 72 16.20 6.93 -3.77
CA PRO A 72 17.36 6.12 -4.19
C PRO A 72 17.03 4.72 -4.71
N ARG A 73 15.97 4.12 -4.15
CA ARG A 73 15.50 2.77 -4.50
C ARG A 73 14.18 2.78 -5.28
N PHE A 74 13.83 3.88 -5.92
CA PHE A 74 12.72 3.92 -6.87
C PHE A 74 12.98 3.02 -8.08
N ARG A 75 11.96 2.30 -8.53
CA ARG A 75 11.92 1.60 -9.81
C ARG A 75 10.57 1.84 -10.45
N ARG A 76 10.60 2.24 -11.72
CA ARG A 76 9.39 2.31 -12.54
C ARG A 76 8.74 0.93 -12.60
N PHE A 77 7.46 0.84 -12.25
CA PHE A 77 6.73 -0.42 -12.24
C PHE A 77 5.30 -0.22 -12.75
N ASP A 78 4.93 -0.93 -13.82
CA ASP A 78 3.58 -0.90 -14.37
C ASP A 78 2.77 -2.12 -13.88
N LEU A 79 1.75 -1.87 -13.06
CA LEU A 79 0.83 -2.91 -12.57
C LEU A 79 0.12 -3.67 -13.70
N ARG A 80 0.00 -3.10 -14.91
CA ARG A 80 -0.63 -3.74 -16.08
C ARG A 80 0.32 -4.68 -16.82
N SER A 81 1.61 -4.50 -16.65
CA SER A 81 2.68 -5.29 -17.27
C SER A 81 3.81 -5.49 -16.25
N PRO A 82 3.55 -6.23 -15.16
CA PRO A 82 4.51 -6.33 -14.07
C PRO A 82 5.73 -7.14 -14.49
N GLU A 83 6.92 -6.62 -14.16
CA GLU A 83 8.20 -7.27 -14.43
C GLU A 83 8.90 -7.63 -13.12
N ALA A 84 9.44 -8.85 -13.04
CA ALA A 84 10.13 -9.29 -11.83
C ALA A 84 11.50 -8.60 -11.72
N SER A 85 11.83 -8.12 -10.51
CA SER A 85 13.20 -7.74 -10.20
C SER A 85 13.99 -8.95 -9.70
N GLU A 86 15.05 -9.32 -10.41
CA GLU A 86 15.88 -10.49 -10.09
C GLU A 86 16.68 -10.33 -8.78
N ASN A 87 16.95 -9.09 -8.36
CA ASN A 87 17.85 -8.80 -7.24
C ASN A 87 17.15 -8.36 -5.95
N GLU A 88 15.82 -8.20 -5.95
CA GLU A 88 15.08 -7.75 -4.77
C GLU A 88 14.48 -8.93 -3.99
N ASN A 89 14.73 -9.00 -2.68
CA ASN A 89 14.15 -10.00 -1.79
C ASN A 89 13.34 -9.34 -0.67
N PHE A 90 12.11 -8.96 -1.00
CA PHE A 90 11.22 -8.31 -0.05
C PHE A 90 10.81 -9.25 1.09
N ARG A 91 10.71 -8.68 2.29
CA ARG A 91 10.18 -9.36 3.47
C ARG A 91 8.74 -8.96 3.77
N VAL A 92 8.34 -7.77 3.32
CA VAL A 92 6.96 -7.27 3.41
C VAL A 92 6.64 -6.52 2.13
N VAL A 93 5.41 -6.66 1.64
CA VAL A 93 4.88 -5.83 0.56
C VAL A 93 3.71 -5.01 1.11
N VAL A 94 3.75 -3.70 0.87
CA VAL A 94 2.68 -2.76 1.19
C VAL A 94 2.15 -2.19 -0.12
N VAL A 95 0.85 -2.28 -0.34
CA VAL A 95 0.20 -1.97 -1.63
C VAL A 95 -0.92 -0.97 -1.45
N ASP A 96 -1.01 0.03 -2.33
CA ASP A 96 -2.16 0.94 -2.44
C ASP A 96 -2.44 1.25 -3.92
N PRO A 97 -3.04 0.30 -4.64
CA PRO A 97 -3.15 0.39 -6.08
C PRO A 97 -4.30 1.31 -6.48
N PRO A 98 -4.28 1.90 -7.71
CA PRO A 98 -5.47 2.47 -8.33
C PRO A 98 -6.65 1.50 -8.27
N PHE A 99 -7.83 2.00 -7.91
CA PHE A 99 -8.97 1.16 -7.55
C PHE A 99 -9.88 0.80 -8.72
N PHE A 100 -10.02 1.66 -9.73
CA PHE A 100 -11.03 1.48 -10.78
C PHE A 100 -10.42 1.21 -12.16
N TYR A 101 -9.25 1.74 -12.46
CA TYR A 101 -8.63 1.60 -13.80
C TYR A 101 -7.77 0.35 -13.98
N ILE A 102 -7.56 -0.42 -12.91
CA ILE A 102 -6.78 -1.64 -12.93
C ILE A 102 -7.65 -2.79 -12.41
N PRO A 103 -7.99 -3.77 -13.25
CA PRO A 103 -8.73 -4.95 -12.81
C PRO A 103 -8.04 -5.66 -11.63
N MET A 104 -8.84 -6.14 -10.67
CA MET A 104 -8.35 -6.86 -9.48
C MET A 104 -7.36 -7.98 -9.82
N ARG A 105 -7.59 -8.70 -10.93
CA ARG A 105 -6.68 -9.75 -11.41
C ARG A 105 -5.29 -9.21 -11.75
N GLN A 106 -5.19 -8.04 -12.39
CA GLN A 106 -3.90 -7.42 -12.70
C GLN A 106 -3.17 -6.96 -11.44
N ILE A 107 -3.89 -6.39 -10.47
CA ILE A 107 -3.33 -6.06 -9.15
C ILE A 107 -2.73 -7.33 -8.50
N ARG A 108 -3.47 -8.45 -8.52
CA ARG A 108 -2.98 -9.74 -8.01
C ARG A 108 -1.75 -10.24 -8.76
N ASP A 109 -1.76 -10.20 -10.08
CA ASP A 109 -0.65 -10.68 -10.92
C ASP A 109 0.62 -9.83 -10.68
N ALA A 110 0.46 -8.52 -10.46
CA ALA A 110 1.54 -7.63 -10.05
C ALA A 110 2.09 -7.99 -8.67
N VAL A 111 1.23 -8.20 -7.67
CA VAL A 111 1.67 -8.64 -6.33
C VAL A 111 2.41 -9.98 -6.41
N LEU A 112 1.90 -10.95 -7.16
CA LEU A 112 2.60 -12.24 -7.35
C LEU A 112 3.94 -12.10 -8.04
N THR A 113 4.07 -11.16 -8.97
CA THR A 113 5.36 -10.87 -9.61
C THR A 113 6.37 -10.34 -8.59
N VAL A 114 5.94 -9.38 -7.76
CA VAL A 114 6.76 -8.80 -6.68
C VAL A 114 7.11 -9.85 -5.61
N THR A 115 6.17 -10.70 -5.22
CA THR A 115 6.41 -11.75 -4.21
C THR A 115 7.09 -13.00 -4.77
N ARG A 116 7.33 -13.06 -6.09
CA ARG A 116 7.85 -14.23 -6.81
C ARG A 116 6.99 -15.48 -6.60
N GLY A 117 5.67 -15.30 -6.65
CA GLY A 117 4.67 -16.34 -6.47
C GLY A 117 4.39 -16.72 -5.01
N ARG A 118 5.13 -16.17 -4.04
CA ARG A 118 4.91 -16.44 -2.62
C ARG A 118 3.64 -15.75 -2.13
N THR A 119 2.71 -16.52 -1.58
CA THR A 119 1.45 -15.99 -1.00
C THR A 119 1.48 -15.95 0.52
N ASP A 120 2.49 -16.54 1.14
CA ASP A 120 2.77 -16.52 2.58
C ASP A 120 3.59 -15.30 3.03
N LEU A 121 4.13 -14.54 2.08
CA LEU A 121 4.88 -13.32 2.36
C LEU A 121 3.96 -12.27 3.01
N PRO A 122 4.40 -11.59 4.10
CA PRO A 122 3.68 -10.48 4.70
C PRO A 122 3.18 -9.44 3.69
N LEU A 123 1.87 -9.28 3.63
CA LEU A 123 1.19 -8.40 2.69
C LEU A 123 0.26 -7.46 3.44
N LEU A 124 0.30 -6.19 3.07
CA LEU A 124 -0.62 -5.14 3.49
C LEU A 124 -1.18 -4.50 2.22
N ILE A 125 -2.50 -4.36 2.13
CA ILE A 125 -3.14 -3.70 0.98
C ILE A 125 -4.21 -2.72 1.45
N GLY A 126 -4.06 -1.46 1.06
CA GLY A 126 -5.10 -0.45 1.14
C GLY A 126 -6.10 -0.66 0.01
N PHE A 127 -7.40 -0.78 0.34
CA PHE A 127 -8.41 -0.99 -0.69
C PHE A 127 -9.81 -0.49 -0.30
N LEU A 128 -10.69 -0.41 -1.31
CA LEU A 128 -12.10 -0.09 -1.14
C LEU A 128 -12.85 -1.21 -0.40
N ARG A 129 -13.58 -0.85 0.65
CA ARG A 129 -14.41 -1.79 1.43
C ARG A 129 -15.56 -2.38 0.63
N ARG A 130 -16.12 -1.64 -0.32
CA ARG A 130 -17.22 -2.17 -1.15
C ARG A 130 -16.75 -3.31 -2.08
N GLU A 131 -15.46 -3.38 -2.37
CA GLU A 131 -14.84 -4.43 -3.18
C GLU A 131 -14.22 -5.54 -2.33
N GLU A 132 -14.48 -5.55 -1.01
CA GLU A 132 -13.87 -6.50 -0.08
C GLU A 132 -14.08 -7.96 -0.50
N ALA A 133 -15.28 -8.32 -0.95
CA ALA A 133 -15.56 -9.68 -1.41
C ALA A 133 -14.70 -10.07 -2.63
N SER A 134 -14.60 -9.18 -3.62
CA SER A 134 -13.78 -9.36 -4.82
C SER A 134 -12.29 -9.47 -4.47
N LEU A 135 -11.83 -8.63 -3.53
CA LEU A 135 -10.46 -8.67 -3.02
C LEU A 135 -10.15 -9.98 -2.31
N MET A 136 -11.03 -10.43 -1.40
CA MET A 136 -10.83 -11.68 -0.67
C MET A 136 -10.84 -12.90 -1.59
N ASP A 137 -11.67 -12.91 -2.64
CA ASP A 137 -11.69 -14.00 -3.62
C ASP A 137 -10.40 -14.03 -4.46
N ALA A 138 -9.99 -12.88 -5.00
CA ALA A 138 -8.76 -12.79 -5.80
C ALA A 138 -7.51 -13.14 -4.97
N PHE A 139 -7.44 -12.70 -3.73
CA PHE A 139 -6.30 -12.90 -2.82
C PHE A 139 -6.52 -14.04 -1.82
N LYS A 140 -7.43 -14.99 -2.09
CA LYS A 140 -7.77 -16.07 -1.16
C LYS A 140 -6.55 -16.84 -0.64
N ASP A 141 -5.57 -17.07 -1.52
CA ASP A 141 -4.35 -17.84 -1.23
C ASP A 141 -3.35 -17.07 -0.35
N PHE A 142 -3.54 -15.75 -0.20
CA PHE A 142 -2.72 -14.91 0.68
C PHE A 142 -3.23 -14.89 2.13
N GLY A 143 -4.47 -15.34 2.39
CA GLY A 143 -5.04 -15.31 3.74
C GLY A 143 -5.27 -13.90 4.29
N LEU A 144 -5.56 -12.94 3.41
CA LEU A 144 -5.86 -11.56 3.81
C LEU A 144 -7.10 -11.48 4.71
N ARG A 145 -7.06 -10.55 5.66
CA ARG A 145 -8.20 -10.15 6.47
C ARG A 145 -8.21 -8.64 6.65
N ARG A 146 -9.40 -8.05 6.70
CA ARG A 146 -9.56 -6.64 7.08
C ARG A 146 -8.94 -6.39 8.45
N THR A 147 -8.24 -5.29 8.63
CA THR A 147 -7.64 -4.88 9.90
C THR A 147 -8.49 -3.86 10.64
N LYS A 148 -8.14 -3.59 11.90
CA LYS A 148 -8.70 -2.48 12.71
C LYS A 148 -8.04 -1.13 12.43
N PHE A 149 -7.06 -1.09 11.53
CA PHE A 149 -6.32 0.13 11.23
C PHE A 149 -7.20 1.11 10.46
N ASN A 150 -7.18 2.38 10.86
CA ASN A 150 -7.90 3.45 10.19
C ASN A 150 -7.07 3.90 8.99
N LEU A 151 -7.51 3.52 7.79
CA LEU A 151 -6.87 3.94 6.55
C LEU A 151 -7.45 5.29 6.09
N GLU A 152 -6.59 6.29 5.98
CA GLU A 152 -6.97 7.67 5.69
C GLU A 152 -6.12 8.22 4.55
N TYR A 153 -6.74 9.04 3.70
CA TYR A 153 -6.08 9.69 2.57
C TYR A 153 -6.11 11.20 2.75
N ALA A 154 -5.01 11.87 2.41
CA ALA A 154 -4.76 13.28 2.71
C ALA A 154 -5.82 14.21 2.11
N THR A 155 -6.25 13.95 0.88
CA THR A 155 -7.19 14.80 0.12
C THR A 155 -8.63 14.27 0.13
N VAL A 156 -8.85 13.04 0.62
CA VAL A 156 -10.19 12.47 0.78
C VAL A 156 -10.83 13.06 2.03
N LYS A 157 -12.09 13.49 1.92
CA LYS A 157 -12.84 14.04 3.05
C LYS A 157 -12.93 13.02 4.19
N PRO A 158 -12.81 13.42 5.47
CA PRO A 158 -12.83 12.49 6.61
C PRO A 158 -14.07 11.58 6.66
N ASN A 159 -15.24 12.11 6.29
CA ASN A 159 -16.48 11.33 6.24
C ASN A 159 -16.52 10.25 5.14
N LYS A 160 -15.50 10.17 4.28
CA LYS A 160 -15.34 9.16 3.23
C LYS A 160 -14.27 8.13 3.55
N TRP A 161 -13.43 8.32 4.58
CA TRP A 161 -12.39 7.35 4.97
C TRP A 161 -12.97 5.98 5.33
N ALA A 162 -14.20 5.95 5.87
CA ALA A 162 -14.92 4.71 6.16
C ALA A 162 -15.21 3.83 4.92
N ASN A 163 -14.97 4.32 3.70
CA ASN A 163 -15.07 3.53 2.46
C ASN A 163 -13.81 2.72 2.15
N TYR A 164 -12.71 2.96 2.86
CA TYR A 164 -11.42 2.32 2.67
C TYR A 164 -11.07 1.48 3.90
N ALA A 165 -10.24 0.46 3.69
CA ALA A 165 -9.69 -0.33 4.76
C ALA A 165 -8.31 -0.87 4.38
N LEU A 166 -7.51 -1.11 5.41
CA LEU A 166 -6.27 -1.85 5.28
C LEU A 166 -6.54 -3.33 5.52
N TYR A 167 -6.09 -4.19 4.61
CA TYR A 167 -6.15 -5.65 4.70
C TYR A 167 -4.74 -6.21 4.89
N SER A 168 -4.59 -7.25 5.70
CA SER A 168 -3.30 -7.92 5.87
C SER A 168 -3.43 -9.41 6.17
N ASN A 169 -2.40 -10.18 5.84
CA ASN A 169 -2.26 -11.58 6.19
C ASN A 169 -1.48 -11.79 7.51
N ILE A 170 -0.97 -10.73 8.14
CA ILE A 170 -0.28 -10.79 9.44
C ILE A 170 -0.87 -9.77 10.43
N ASP A 171 -0.54 -9.97 11.71
CA ASP A 171 -0.76 -8.97 12.75
C ASP A 171 0.56 -8.24 13.02
N LEU A 172 0.50 -6.91 13.14
CA LEU A 172 1.65 -6.06 13.45
C LEU A 172 1.38 -5.27 14.75
N PRO A 173 2.40 -4.60 15.33
CA PRO A 173 2.18 -3.60 16.36
C PRO A 173 1.21 -2.52 15.85
N GLY A 174 0.12 -2.27 16.59
CA GLY A 174 -0.90 -1.26 16.19
C GLY A 174 -1.84 -1.66 15.04
N ILE A 175 -1.53 -2.70 14.27
CA ILE A 175 -2.36 -3.19 13.15
C ILE A 175 -2.80 -4.62 13.43
N LYS A 176 -4.05 -4.80 13.85
CA LYS A 176 -4.63 -6.12 14.15
C LYS A 176 -5.72 -6.49 13.16
N ARG A 177 -5.65 -7.70 12.61
CA ARG A 177 -6.68 -8.29 11.76
C ARG A 177 -7.98 -8.48 12.55
N LEU A 178 -9.10 -8.27 11.90
CA LEU A 178 -10.41 -8.57 12.46
C LEU A 178 -10.57 -10.08 12.61
N THR A 179 -11.08 -10.49 13.77
CA THR A 179 -11.51 -11.87 13.99
C THR A 179 -12.91 -12.08 13.41
N GLU A 180 -13.29 -13.33 13.10
CA GLU A 180 -14.57 -13.68 12.49
C GLU A 180 -15.80 -13.10 13.23
N LYS A 181 -15.71 -12.92 14.55
CA LYS A 181 -16.76 -12.27 15.37
C LYS A 181 -17.05 -10.82 14.96
N HIS A 182 -16.10 -10.13 14.33
CA HIS A 182 -16.23 -8.73 13.90
C HIS A 182 -16.68 -8.56 12.44
N MET A 183 -16.76 -9.65 11.67
CA MET A 183 -17.17 -9.62 10.25
C MET A 183 -18.68 -9.86 10.04
N ARG A 184 -19.41 -10.26 11.09
CA ARG A 184 -20.86 -10.56 11.06
C ARG A 184 -21.76 -9.40 11.50
N LYS A 185 -21.25 -8.18 11.58
CA LYS A 185 -22.00 -6.94 11.87
C LYS A 185 -21.85 -5.99 10.70
#